data_AF-X0HH01-F1
#
_entry.id   AF-X0HH01-F1
#
_cell.length_a   1.000
_cell.length_b   1.000
_cell.length_c   1.000
_cell.angle_alpha   90.00
_cell.angle_beta   90.00
_cell.angle_gamma   90.00
#
_symmetry.space_group_name_H-M   'P 1'
#
loop_
_entity.id
_entity.type
_entity.pdbx_description
1 polymer ?
#
loop_
_entity_poly.entity_id
_entity_poly.type
_entity_poly.pdbx_seq_one_letter_code
_entity_poly.pdbx_strand_id
1 'polypeptide(L)'
;MKRQVLEASLSQNQFELRIKPGPDAIDESSLASFLSAPLKSLELRHSAIRDFKDLISSHVEEPYQDLEELVVDSDENLHLITELIQKHNNLKKLWVTQSYYMSGRDTYFDRVLIPGLGKGRFNNLRSLYIQWGGQNKDSGRGDDHFDIMPECLAAICDLTSLEQLGLRCDERVPRFRSYEDYTEDTFPIWLIDHRNLQAHLQSLKNLKMLTIRGDAYPPRMNEMFGHNSYYRQDMANAEDFQTARDHPELAPFVQGRGDSKLYWEHAHLYRMLEYARSYRKVLPKLEWILCGRRPMKFVENDQGVVQPHPIGRRQDECKTFIGRVFGLATEIETAHEKD
;
A
#
# COMPACT_ATOMS: atom_id res chain seq x y z
N MET A 1 -19.37 12.83 -21.03
CA MET A 1 -20.49 12.68 -20.07
C MET A 1 -20.40 11.27 -19.46
N LYS A 2 -19.58 11.09 -18.42
CA LYS A 2 -19.38 9.80 -17.74
C LYS A 2 -20.14 9.86 -16.40
N ARG A 3 -21.02 8.87 -16.15
CA ARG A 3 -21.93 8.78 -15.00
C ARG A 3 -21.18 8.38 -13.74
N GLN A 4 -21.65 8.79 -12.55
CA GLN A 4 -21.32 8.08 -11.31
C GLN A 4 -21.77 6.61 -11.43
N VAL A 5 -20.91 5.70 -11.01
CA VAL A 5 -21.23 4.27 -10.96
C VAL A 5 -21.43 3.91 -9.50
N LEU A 6 -22.68 3.89 -9.08
CA LEU A 6 -23.12 3.27 -7.85
C LEU A 6 -23.22 1.77 -8.14
N GLU A 7 -22.14 1.04 -7.89
CA GLU A 7 -22.14 -0.43 -7.94
C GLU A 7 -22.64 -0.94 -6.59
N ALA A 8 -23.95 -0.83 -6.37
CA ALA A 8 -24.63 -1.64 -5.37
C ALA A 8 -24.90 -3.01 -6.00
N SER A 9 -23.96 -3.94 -5.82
CA SER A 9 -24.18 -5.31 -6.27
C SER A 9 -24.93 -6.08 -5.17
N LEU A 10 -26.23 -6.28 -5.38
CA LEU A 10 -27.03 -7.20 -4.57
C LEU A 10 -26.79 -8.61 -5.11
N SER A 11 -25.61 -9.18 -4.84
CA SER A 11 -25.41 -10.61 -5.09
C SER A 11 -26.08 -11.39 -3.95
N GLN A 12 -26.71 -12.53 -4.27
CA GLN A 12 -27.73 -13.19 -3.45
C GLN A 12 -27.35 -13.60 -2.02
N ASN A 13 -26.14 -13.31 -1.50
CA ASN A 13 -25.72 -13.58 -0.11
C ASN A 13 -24.64 -12.61 0.46
N GLN A 14 -24.33 -11.50 -0.22
CA GLN A 14 -23.36 -10.50 0.25
C GLN A 14 -23.86 -9.08 -0.08
N PHE A 15 -24.14 -8.30 0.97
CA PHE A 15 -24.41 -6.87 0.82
C PHE A 15 -23.08 -6.11 0.81
N GLU A 16 -22.65 -5.72 -0.38
CA GLU A 16 -21.46 -4.91 -0.60
C GLU A 16 -21.89 -3.51 -1.06
N LEU A 17 -21.42 -2.49 -0.36
CA LEU A 17 -21.66 -1.09 -0.72
C LEU A 17 -20.34 -0.41 -1.05
N ARG A 18 -20.25 0.10 -2.28
CA ARG A 18 -19.08 0.85 -2.74
C ARG A 18 -19.47 2.25 -3.18
N ILE A 19 -18.90 3.25 -2.53
CA ILE A 19 -19.11 4.65 -2.85
C ILE A 19 -17.84 5.22 -3.46
N LYS A 20 -17.89 5.55 -4.75
CA LYS A 20 -16.73 6.04 -5.51
C LYS A 20 -16.82 7.54 -5.77
N PRO A 21 -15.67 8.22 -5.93
CA PRO A 21 -15.65 9.61 -6.37
C PRO A 21 -16.23 9.75 -7.78
N GLY A 22 -17.14 10.69 -7.96
CA GLY A 22 -17.63 11.13 -9.26
C GLY A 22 -18.40 12.45 -9.16
N PRO A 23 -18.67 13.12 -10.29
CA PRO A 23 -19.00 14.55 -10.31
C PRO A 23 -20.37 14.97 -9.72
N ASP A 24 -21.31 14.07 -9.43
CA ASP A 24 -22.68 14.41 -9.00
C ASP A 24 -23.05 13.79 -7.65
N ALA A 25 -23.25 14.54 -6.57
CA ALA A 25 -23.54 13.98 -5.23
C ALA A 25 -24.68 12.92 -5.20
N ILE A 26 -24.44 11.78 -4.56
CA ILE A 26 -25.51 10.85 -4.14
C ILE A 26 -26.38 11.62 -3.14
N ASP A 27 -27.71 11.61 -3.31
CA ASP A 27 -28.58 12.25 -2.33
C ASP A 27 -28.56 11.49 -0.99
N GLU A 28 -28.62 12.23 0.12
CA GLU A 28 -28.50 11.68 1.47
C GLU A 28 -29.50 10.55 1.76
N SER A 29 -30.71 10.60 1.17
CA SER A 29 -31.77 9.63 1.46
C SER A 29 -31.50 8.27 0.82
N SER A 30 -31.00 8.26 -0.43
CA SER A 30 -30.57 7.04 -1.10
C SER A 30 -29.41 6.39 -0.36
N LEU A 31 -28.42 7.18 0.09
CA LEU A 31 -27.28 6.63 0.81
C LEU A 31 -27.64 6.13 2.21
N ALA A 32 -28.48 6.85 2.95
CA ALA A 32 -28.99 6.40 4.24
C ALA A 32 -29.71 5.05 4.12
N SER A 33 -30.46 4.83 3.04
CA SER A 33 -31.08 3.53 2.78
C SER A 33 -30.05 2.41 2.55
N PHE A 34 -28.98 2.67 1.79
CA PHE A 34 -27.93 1.66 1.57
C PHE A 34 -27.14 1.37 2.85
N LEU A 35 -26.84 2.41 3.63
CA LEU A 35 -26.15 2.28 4.89
C LEU A 35 -27.06 1.69 5.99
N SER A 36 -28.38 1.68 5.85
CA SER A 36 -29.25 0.94 6.78
C SER A 36 -29.23 -0.60 6.58
N ALA A 37 -28.60 -1.10 5.52
CA ALA A 37 -28.52 -2.53 5.25
C ALA A 37 -27.44 -3.23 6.10
N PRO A 38 -27.57 -4.55 6.39
CA PRO A 38 -26.53 -5.32 7.07
C PRO A 38 -25.36 -5.58 6.11
N LEU A 39 -24.47 -4.59 5.99
CA LEU A 39 -23.33 -4.63 5.07
C LEU A 39 -22.24 -5.59 5.56
N LYS A 40 -21.67 -6.34 4.62
CA LYS A 40 -20.44 -7.13 4.83
C LYS A 40 -19.18 -6.41 4.37
N SER A 41 -19.30 -5.57 3.34
CA SER A 41 -18.18 -4.84 2.76
C SER A 41 -18.57 -3.39 2.49
N LEU A 42 -17.73 -2.44 2.90
CA LEU A 42 -17.97 -1.01 2.77
C LEU A 42 -16.74 -0.28 2.23
N GLU A 43 -16.92 0.50 1.17
CA GLU A 43 -15.91 1.42 0.63
C GLU A 43 -16.35 2.89 0.73
N LEU A 44 -15.58 3.68 1.48
CA LEU A 44 -15.75 5.11 1.69
C LEU A 44 -14.49 5.84 1.16
N ARG A 45 -14.57 6.52 0.01
CA ARG A 45 -13.44 7.30 -0.53
C ARG A 45 -13.68 8.81 -0.53
N HIS A 46 -12.60 9.56 -0.30
CA HIS A 46 -12.42 11.01 -0.06
C HIS A 46 -13.59 11.96 -0.36
N SER A 47 -14.17 11.96 -1.56
CA SER A 47 -15.26 12.89 -1.91
C SER A 47 -16.59 12.56 -1.22
N ALA A 48 -16.81 11.29 -0.85
CA ALA A 48 -18.05 10.81 -0.28
C ALA A 48 -18.03 10.71 1.26
N ILE A 49 -17.06 11.33 1.94
CA ILE A 49 -17.02 11.35 3.42
C ILE A 49 -17.37 12.74 3.96
N ARG A 50 -17.05 13.81 3.22
CA ARG A 50 -17.37 15.19 3.59
C ARG A 50 -18.87 15.39 3.81
N ASP A 51 -19.67 14.83 2.90
CA ASP A 51 -21.11 15.04 2.87
C ASP A 51 -21.88 14.09 3.81
N PHE A 52 -21.20 13.18 4.52
CA PHE A 52 -21.84 12.06 5.22
C PHE A 52 -21.35 11.86 6.66
N LYS A 53 -20.87 12.94 7.27
CA LYS A 53 -20.40 12.96 8.66
C LYS A 53 -21.47 12.43 9.64
N ASP A 54 -22.70 12.90 9.49
CA ASP A 54 -23.80 12.55 10.40
C ASP A 54 -24.18 11.08 10.27
N LEU A 55 -24.08 10.53 9.07
CA LEU A 55 -24.37 9.14 8.76
C LEU A 55 -23.25 8.20 9.24
N ILE A 56 -21.99 8.61 9.15
CA ILE A 56 -20.89 7.87 9.81
C ILE A 56 -21.08 7.90 11.33
N SER A 57 -21.48 9.05 11.88
CA SER A 57 -21.73 9.21 13.32
C SER A 57 -22.86 8.30 13.82
N SER A 58 -23.95 8.14 13.07
CA SER A 58 -25.04 7.23 13.46
C SER A 58 -24.60 5.75 13.50
N HIS A 59 -23.69 5.34 12.62
CA HIS A 59 -23.16 3.97 12.60
C HIS A 59 -22.04 3.72 13.62
N VAL A 60 -21.53 4.76 14.27
CA VAL A 60 -20.72 4.61 15.50
C VAL A 60 -21.61 4.19 16.67
N GLU A 61 -22.87 4.65 16.69
CA GLU A 61 -23.87 4.32 17.71
C GLU A 61 -24.48 2.94 17.47
N GLU A 62 -24.78 2.59 16.21
CA GLU A 62 -25.32 1.29 15.77
C GLU A 62 -24.39 0.62 14.74
N PRO A 63 -23.34 -0.11 15.18
CA PRO A 63 -22.36 -0.71 14.27
C PRO A 63 -22.95 -1.82 13.41
N TYR A 64 -22.45 -1.96 12.18
CA TYR A 64 -22.74 -3.10 11.32
C TYR A 64 -22.25 -4.38 11.96
N GLN A 65 -23.17 -5.25 12.34
CA GLN A 65 -22.84 -6.52 13.01
C GLN A 65 -22.04 -7.46 12.10
N ASP A 66 -22.31 -7.41 10.79
CA ASP A 66 -21.77 -8.33 9.80
C ASP A 66 -20.61 -7.74 8.97
N LEU A 67 -20.11 -6.54 9.29
CA LEU A 67 -19.07 -5.89 8.50
C LEU A 67 -17.72 -6.62 8.67
N GLU A 68 -17.21 -7.13 7.56
CA GLU A 68 -15.96 -7.88 7.48
C GLU A 68 -14.88 -7.12 6.69
N GLU A 69 -15.25 -6.23 5.77
CA GLU A 69 -14.30 -5.53 4.91
C GLU A 69 -14.58 -4.03 4.90
N LEU A 70 -13.54 -3.23 5.14
CA LEU A 70 -13.64 -1.78 5.19
C LEU A 70 -12.50 -1.13 4.41
N VAL A 71 -12.85 -0.31 3.44
CA VAL A 71 -11.93 0.54 2.67
C VAL A 71 -12.26 1.98 2.97
N VAL A 72 -11.32 2.72 3.57
CA VAL A 72 -11.50 4.13 3.88
C VAL A 72 -10.33 4.94 3.35
N ASP A 73 -10.66 5.98 2.60
CA ASP A 73 -9.75 7.03 2.19
C ASP A 73 -10.29 8.37 2.67
N SER A 74 -9.67 8.96 3.70
CA SER A 74 -10.15 10.21 4.27
C SER A 74 -9.06 11.03 4.94
N ASP A 75 -9.03 12.31 4.62
CA ASP A 75 -8.21 13.31 5.31
C ASP A 75 -9.00 14.08 6.37
N GLU A 76 -10.31 13.89 6.40
CA GLU A 76 -11.23 14.63 7.26
C GLU A 76 -11.99 13.69 8.16
N ASN A 77 -12.49 14.22 9.28
CA ASN A 77 -13.22 13.42 10.26
C ASN A 77 -12.47 12.15 10.72
N LEU A 78 -11.13 12.18 10.75
CA LEU A 78 -10.28 11.05 11.16
C LEU A 78 -10.67 10.45 12.52
N HIS A 79 -11.20 11.27 13.43
CA HIS A 79 -11.77 10.83 14.70
C HIS A 79 -12.97 9.90 14.52
N LEU A 80 -13.95 10.28 13.69
CA LEU A 80 -15.12 9.45 13.38
C LEU A 80 -14.73 8.19 12.63
N ILE A 81 -13.81 8.28 11.66
CA ILE A 81 -13.29 7.11 10.96
C ILE A 81 -12.60 6.16 11.94
N THR A 82 -11.84 6.69 12.89
CA THR A 82 -11.18 5.88 13.93
C THR A 82 -12.20 5.22 14.84
N GLU A 83 -13.24 5.94 15.29
CA GLU A 83 -14.33 5.38 16.09
C GLU A 83 -15.07 4.29 15.32
N LEU A 84 -15.40 4.54 14.05
CA LEU A 84 -16.01 3.56 13.14
C LEU A 84 -15.16 2.28 13.09
N ILE A 85 -13.87 2.39 12.79
CA ILE A 85 -12.96 1.24 12.73
C ILE A 85 -12.92 0.51 14.08
N GLN A 86 -12.79 1.24 15.20
CA GLN A 86 -12.69 0.65 16.54
C GLN A 86 -13.97 -0.07 17.00
N LYS A 87 -15.14 0.32 16.48
CA LYS A 87 -16.41 -0.35 16.74
C LYS A 87 -16.56 -1.64 15.93
N HIS A 88 -15.95 -1.71 14.75
CA HIS A 88 -15.96 -2.87 13.87
C HIS A 88 -14.71 -3.74 14.07
N ASN A 89 -14.55 -4.33 15.26
CA ASN A 89 -13.36 -5.13 15.58
C ASN A 89 -13.36 -6.56 14.96
N ASN A 90 -14.45 -6.96 14.30
CA ASN A 90 -14.58 -8.24 13.59
C ASN A 90 -14.04 -8.21 12.14
N LEU A 91 -13.52 -7.06 11.68
CA LEU A 91 -12.99 -6.91 10.33
C LEU A 91 -11.94 -7.97 9.98
N LYS A 92 -12.05 -8.50 8.76
CA LYS A 92 -11.10 -9.39 8.09
C LYS A 92 -10.18 -8.64 7.14
N LYS A 93 -10.65 -7.54 6.56
CA LYS A 93 -9.89 -6.68 5.63
C LYS A 93 -10.05 -5.20 6.01
N LEU A 94 -8.94 -4.50 6.09
CA LEU A 94 -8.90 -3.06 6.33
C LEU A 94 -7.93 -2.39 5.35
N TRP A 95 -8.44 -1.44 4.58
CA TRP A 95 -7.63 -0.52 3.79
C TRP A 95 -7.87 0.89 4.34
N VAL A 96 -6.79 1.55 4.76
CA VAL A 96 -6.86 2.89 5.34
C VAL A 96 -5.77 3.77 4.76
N THR A 97 -6.18 4.90 4.19
CA THR A 97 -5.26 5.83 3.54
C THR A 97 -5.43 7.23 4.08
N GLN A 98 -4.28 7.89 4.17
CA GLN A 98 -4.15 9.31 4.39
C GLN A 98 -3.53 9.92 3.13
N SER A 99 -4.09 11.02 2.64
CA SER A 99 -3.58 11.73 1.48
C SER A 99 -2.30 12.47 1.80
N TYR A 100 -1.53 12.75 0.75
CA TYR A 100 -0.28 13.49 0.83
C TYR A 100 -0.42 14.89 1.45
N TYR A 101 -1.61 15.51 1.44
CA TYR A 101 -1.82 16.84 2.02
C TYR A 101 -1.67 16.86 3.54
N MET A 102 -1.78 15.70 4.20
CA MET A 102 -1.69 15.56 5.65
C MET A 102 -0.26 15.28 6.13
N SER A 103 0.75 15.69 5.35
CA SER A 103 2.18 15.46 5.64
C SER A 103 2.62 16.00 7.00
N GLY A 104 3.31 15.18 7.80
CA GLY A 104 3.96 15.59 9.04
C GLY A 104 4.26 14.39 9.95
N ARG A 105 5.26 14.50 10.83
CA ARG A 105 5.26 13.69 12.05
C ARG A 105 4.08 14.17 12.87
N ASP A 106 3.41 13.28 13.59
CA ASP A 106 2.43 13.64 14.64
C ASP A 106 0.97 13.84 14.19
N THR A 107 0.57 13.23 13.08
CA THR A 107 -0.82 13.27 12.61
C THR A 107 -1.75 12.45 13.52
N TYR A 108 -3.06 12.73 13.49
CA TYR A 108 -4.05 11.89 14.20
C TYR A 108 -4.00 10.43 13.72
N PHE A 109 -3.64 10.22 12.45
CA PHE A 109 -3.43 8.91 11.85
C PHE A 109 -2.35 8.11 12.60
N ASP A 110 -1.19 8.73 12.83
CA ASP A 110 -0.06 8.10 13.52
C ASP A 110 -0.22 8.04 15.05
N ARG A 111 -0.95 8.99 15.64
CA ARG A 111 -1.14 9.07 17.10
C ARG A 111 -2.25 8.19 17.62
N VAL A 112 -3.30 8.01 16.83
CA VAL A 112 -4.56 7.45 17.31
C VAL A 112 -5.05 6.32 16.42
N LEU A 113 -5.18 6.53 15.12
CA LEU A 113 -5.80 5.54 14.23
C LEU A 113 -4.97 4.25 14.16
N ILE A 114 -3.71 4.35 13.70
CA ILE A 114 -2.86 3.17 13.52
C ILE A 114 -2.49 2.52 14.87
N PRO A 115 -2.07 3.26 15.92
CA PRO A 115 -1.86 2.66 17.24
C PRO A 115 -3.13 2.02 17.83
N GLY A 116 -4.31 2.53 17.46
CA GLY A 116 -5.61 2.01 17.89
C GLY A 116 -5.97 0.65 17.28
N LEU A 117 -5.32 0.24 16.19
CA LEU A 117 -5.46 -1.10 15.63
C LEU A 117 -4.80 -2.18 16.50
N GLY A 118 -3.80 -1.80 17.31
CA GLY A 118 -3.11 -2.70 18.23
C GLY A 118 -3.99 -3.12 19.43
N LYS A 119 -3.37 -3.76 20.43
CA LYS A 119 -4.02 -4.17 21.71
C LYS A 119 -4.99 -5.36 21.60
N GLY A 120 -4.81 -6.24 20.62
CA GLY A 120 -5.54 -7.52 20.55
C GLY A 120 -7.04 -7.41 20.27
N ARG A 121 -7.51 -6.29 19.70
CA ARG A 121 -8.93 -6.09 19.37
C ARG A 121 -9.32 -6.69 18.02
N PHE A 122 -8.41 -6.65 17.04
CA PHE A 122 -8.66 -7.04 15.64
C PHE A 122 -8.12 -8.44 15.32
N ASN A 123 -8.50 -9.46 16.10
CA ASN A 123 -7.98 -10.84 15.96
C ASN A 123 -8.47 -11.54 14.68
N ASN A 124 -9.47 -10.99 14.01
CA ASN A 124 -10.01 -11.48 12.75
C ASN A 124 -9.33 -10.84 11.52
N LEU A 125 -8.52 -9.79 11.71
CA LEU A 125 -7.92 -9.06 10.60
C LEU A 125 -6.86 -9.92 9.90
N ARG A 126 -7.08 -10.21 8.62
CA ARG A 126 -6.20 -11.01 7.75
C ARG A 126 -5.50 -10.16 6.71
N SER A 127 -6.11 -9.06 6.27
CA SER A 127 -5.57 -8.17 5.27
C SER A 127 -5.57 -6.72 5.77
N LEU A 128 -4.41 -6.09 5.73
CA LEU A 128 -4.23 -4.69 6.13
C LEU A 128 -3.43 -3.96 5.07
N TYR A 129 -3.95 -2.83 4.59
CA TYR A 129 -3.23 -1.88 3.76
C TYR A 129 -3.26 -0.50 4.40
N ILE A 130 -2.07 0.06 4.60
CA ILE A 130 -1.89 1.39 5.17
C ILE A 130 -1.12 2.25 4.16
N GLN A 131 -1.70 3.41 3.83
CA GLN A 131 -0.99 4.46 3.11
C GLN A 131 -0.88 5.69 3.98
N TRP A 132 0.35 6.14 4.18
CA TRP A 132 0.63 7.44 4.78
C TRP A 132 0.70 8.53 3.72
N GLY A 133 0.23 9.71 4.10
CA GLY A 133 0.57 10.94 3.40
C GLY A 133 2.06 11.21 3.58
N GLY A 134 2.76 11.42 2.46
CA GLY A 134 4.21 11.58 2.40
C GLY A 134 4.70 12.69 3.31
N GLN A 135 5.72 12.38 4.09
CA GLN A 135 6.42 13.30 5.00
C GLN A 135 7.49 14.11 4.24
N ASN A 136 8.09 15.20 4.72
CA ASN A 136 7.95 16.09 5.88
C ASN A 136 9.20 17.00 5.80
N LYS A 137 9.05 18.30 5.52
CA LYS A 137 10.21 19.21 5.40
C LYS A 137 10.80 19.65 6.75
N ASP A 138 10.12 19.32 7.86
CA ASP A 138 10.40 19.92 9.16
C ASP A 138 11.24 19.04 10.11
N SER A 139 11.75 17.88 9.68
CA SER A 139 12.56 17.00 10.55
C SER A 139 13.98 17.50 10.85
N GLY A 140 14.40 18.67 10.34
CA GLY A 140 15.77 19.21 10.55
C GLY A 140 16.91 18.33 9.99
N ARG A 141 16.58 17.13 9.49
CA ARG A 141 17.38 16.31 8.60
C ARG A 141 16.91 16.66 7.19
N GLY A 142 17.79 17.27 6.40
CA GLY A 142 17.50 17.65 5.01
C GLY A 142 17.36 16.47 4.05
N ASP A 143 16.92 15.31 4.54
CA ASP A 143 16.90 14.04 3.81
C ASP A 143 15.45 13.55 3.75
N ASP A 144 14.95 13.25 2.55
CA ASP A 144 13.55 12.84 2.31
C ASP A 144 13.26 11.42 2.86
N HIS A 145 13.36 11.24 4.17
CA HIS A 145 13.19 9.97 4.86
C HIS A 145 11.83 9.91 5.57
N PHE A 146 10.96 8.99 5.15
CA PHE A 146 9.75 8.65 5.90
C PHE A 146 10.02 7.51 6.89
N ASP A 147 9.82 7.79 8.17
CA ASP A 147 9.86 6.79 9.24
C ASP A 147 8.45 6.50 9.74
N ILE A 148 8.07 5.21 9.77
CA ILE A 148 6.87 4.79 10.49
C ILE A 148 7.13 4.94 11.99
N MET A 149 6.24 5.63 12.70
CA MET A 149 6.36 5.82 14.15
C MET A 149 6.44 4.47 14.88
N PRO A 150 7.28 4.32 15.92
CA PRO A 150 7.43 3.07 16.66
C PRO A 150 6.11 2.51 17.19
N GLU A 151 5.20 3.38 17.65
CA GLU A 151 3.87 3.00 18.16
C GLU A 151 2.99 2.42 17.06
N CYS A 152 3.10 2.93 15.84
CA CYS A 152 2.41 2.39 14.68
C CYS A 152 2.96 1.02 14.29
N LEU A 153 4.29 0.88 14.25
CA LEU A 153 4.93 -0.42 13.98
C LEU A 153 4.54 -1.46 15.03
N ALA A 154 4.58 -1.10 16.31
CA ALA A 154 4.18 -1.99 17.40
C ALA A 154 2.73 -2.45 17.24
N ALA A 155 1.80 -1.52 16.96
CA ALA A 155 0.40 -1.85 16.75
C ALA A 155 0.17 -2.76 15.54
N ILE A 156 0.87 -2.54 14.42
CA ILE A 156 0.82 -3.45 13.26
C ILE A 156 1.34 -4.83 13.64
N CYS A 157 2.42 -4.90 14.42
CA CYS A 157 3.06 -6.15 14.84
C CYS A 157 2.25 -6.96 15.86
N ASP A 158 1.31 -6.33 16.57
CA ASP A 158 0.35 -6.99 17.47
C ASP A 158 -0.74 -7.76 16.70
N LEU A 159 -0.95 -7.46 15.41
CA LEU A 159 -1.95 -8.09 14.56
C LEU A 159 -1.48 -9.45 14.05
N THR A 160 -1.23 -10.38 14.96
CA THR A 160 -0.64 -11.72 14.68
C THR A 160 -1.45 -12.59 13.73
N SER A 161 -2.72 -12.23 13.50
CA SER A 161 -3.60 -12.88 12.55
C SER A 161 -3.38 -12.47 11.09
N LEU A 162 -2.60 -11.42 10.82
CA LEU A 162 -2.38 -10.92 9.46
C LEU A 162 -1.74 -11.98 8.56
N GLU A 163 -2.33 -12.11 7.38
CA GLU A 163 -1.82 -12.90 6.26
C GLU A 163 -1.33 -11.99 5.11
N GLN A 164 -1.84 -10.76 5.01
CA GLN A 164 -1.50 -9.80 3.98
C GLN A 164 -1.25 -8.44 4.62
N LEU A 165 -0.11 -7.82 4.29
CA LEU A 165 0.27 -6.49 4.76
C LEU A 165 0.73 -5.64 3.58
N GLY A 166 0.14 -4.47 3.44
CA GLY A 166 0.57 -3.46 2.50
C GLY A 166 0.92 -2.15 3.17
N LEU A 167 2.08 -1.62 2.81
CA LEU A 167 2.62 -0.36 3.31
C LEU A 167 2.94 0.53 2.12
N ARG A 168 2.47 1.77 2.17
CA ARG A 168 2.80 2.81 1.19
C ARG A 168 3.01 4.14 1.86
N CYS A 169 3.93 4.92 1.29
CA CYS A 169 4.06 6.34 1.54
C CYS A 169 3.79 7.07 0.21
N ASP A 170 2.96 8.12 0.23
CA ASP A 170 2.51 8.81 -0.99
C ASP A 170 2.81 10.32 -0.95
N GLU A 171 3.65 10.86 -1.83
CA GLU A 171 3.97 12.30 -1.85
C GLU A 171 3.02 13.16 -2.71
N ARG A 172 3.07 14.48 -2.51
CA ARG A 172 2.67 15.45 -3.53
C ARG A 172 3.80 15.63 -4.55
N VAL A 173 3.48 15.54 -5.83
CA VAL A 173 4.43 16.01 -6.86
C VAL A 173 4.60 17.54 -6.80
N PRO A 174 5.83 18.09 -6.85
CA PRO A 174 6.03 19.52 -7.05
C PRO A 174 5.36 20.00 -8.34
N ARG A 175 4.57 21.09 -8.24
CA ARG A 175 3.91 21.87 -9.30
C ARG A 175 4.23 21.39 -10.74
N PHE A 176 3.34 20.59 -11.32
CA PHE A 176 3.38 20.31 -12.74
C PHE A 176 3.05 21.56 -13.57
N ARG A 177 3.59 21.64 -14.80
CA ARG A 177 3.23 22.67 -15.79
C ARG A 177 1.96 22.31 -16.57
N SER A 178 1.53 21.05 -16.56
CA SER A 178 0.32 20.57 -17.24
C SER A 178 -0.30 19.37 -16.49
N TYR A 179 -1.61 19.14 -16.68
CA TYR A 179 -2.36 18.01 -16.11
C TYR A 179 -2.06 16.67 -16.82
N GLU A 180 -1.46 16.73 -18.02
CA GLU A 180 -1.10 15.56 -18.85
C GLU A 180 0.18 14.84 -18.36
N ASP A 181 1.00 15.53 -17.55
CA ASP A 181 2.17 14.95 -16.88
C ASP A 181 1.82 14.26 -15.55
N TYR A 182 0.55 14.35 -15.12
CA TYR A 182 0.05 13.69 -13.92
C TYR A 182 -0.12 12.20 -14.21
N THR A 183 0.79 11.40 -13.65
CA THR A 183 0.50 10.00 -13.38
C THR A 183 0.27 9.90 -11.88
N GLU A 184 -0.77 9.17 -11.44
CA GLU A 184 -0.97 8.82 -10.01
C GLU A 184 0.20 7.97 -9.45
N ASP A 185 1.21 7.68 -10.28
CA ASP A 185 2.54 7.19 -9.92
C ASP A 185 3.40 8.35 -9.41
N THR A 186 3.12 8.77 -8.17
CA THR A 186 4.01 9.65 -7.43
C THR A 186 5.43 9.07 -7.40
N PHE A 187 6.43 9.94 -7.46
CA PHE A 187 7.83 9.55 -7.33
C PHE A 187 8.04 8.73 -6.04
N PRO A 188 8.70 7.56 -6.12
CA PRO A 188 9.02 6.80 -4.92
C PRO A 188 9.99 7.64 -4.09
N ILE A 189 9.57 7.93 -2.87
CA ILE A 189 10.28 8.81 -1.93
C ILE A 189 10.59 8.14 -0.61
N TRP A 190 10.06 6.93 -0.39
CA TRP A 190 10.27 6.25 0.87
C TRP A 190 11.63 5.58 0.85
N LEU A 191 12.64 6.22 1.43
CA LEU A 191 13.92 5.57 1.70
C LEU A 191 13.71 4.56 2.85
N ILE A 192 13.62 3.28 2.52
CA ILE A 192 13.20 2.26 3.50
C ILE A 192 14.39 1.67 4.25
N ASP A 193 14.32 1.74 5.58
CA ASP A 193 15.12 0.86 6.43
C ASP A 193 14.49 -0.54 6.50
N HIS A 194 14.86 -1.38 5.52
CA HIS A 194 14.40 -2.77 5.46
C HIS A 194 14.81 -3.58 6.69
N ARG A 195 15.94 -3.26 7.33
CA ARG A 195 16.41 -3.99 8.52
C ARG A 195 15.51 -3.67 9.71
N ASN A 196 15.16 -2.41 9.89
CA ASN A 196 14.24 -1.99 10.95
C ASN A 196 12.84 -2.61 10.74
N LEU A 197 12.31 -2.57 9.51
CA LEU A 197 11.03 -3.23 9.22
C LEU A 197 11.08 -4.74 9.48
N GLN A 198 12.14 -5.43 9.05
CA GLN A 198 12.30 -6.87 9.30
C GLN A 198 12.31 -7.22 10.80
N ALA A 199 13.03 -6.42 11.60
CA ALA A 199 13.12 -6.63 13.04
C ALA A 199 11.76 -6.50 13.75
N HIS A 200 10.87 -5.66 13.24
CA HIS A 200 9.51 -5.50 13.78
C HIS A 200 8.56 -6.57 13.23
N LEU A 201 8.47 -6.71 11.90
CA LEU A 201 7.50 -7.58 11.24
C LEU A 201 7.71 -9.08 11.52
N GLN A 202 8.85 -9.48 12.08
CA GLN A 202 9.11 -10.88 12.44
C GLN A 202 8.06 -11.48 13.38
N SER A 203 7.26 -10.71 14.12
CA SER A 203 6.16 -11.23 14.95
C SER A 203 4.99 -11.77 14.10
N LEU A 204 4.84 -11.31 12.86
CA LEU A 204 3.73 -11.66 11.96
C LEU A 204 3.97 -13.01 11.28
N LYS A 205 4.00 -14.09 12.08
CA LYS A 205 4.34 -15.45 11.60
C LYS A 205 3.36 -16.03 10.57
N ASN A 206 2.16 -15.44 10.46
CA ASN A 206 1.14 -15.83 9.49
C ASN A 206 1.20 -15.07 8.17
N LEU A 207 2.09 -14.07 8.05
CA LEU A 207 2.15 -13.21 6.88
C LEU A 207 2.60 -14.00 5.64
N LYS A 208 1.72 -14.04 4.64
CA LYS A 208 1.90 -14.66 3.32
C LYS A 208 2.22 -13.65 2.23
N MET A 209 1.71 -12.42 2.36
CA MET A 209 1.91 -11.36 1.37
C MET A 209 2.41 -10.08 2.03
N LEU A 210 3.48 -9.51 1.48
CA LEU A 210 4.00 -8.21 1.89
C LEU A 210 4.13 -7.30 0.66
N THR A 211 3.47 -6.15 0.67
CA THR A 211 3.70 -5.11 -0.34
C THR A 211 4.28 -3.87 0.31
N ILE A 212 5.34 -3.36 -0.29
CA ILE A 212 6.02 -2.13 0.08
C ILE A 212 6.02 -1.27 -1.19
N ARG A 213 5.19 -0.22 -1.21
CA ARG A 213 5.03 0.65 -2.38
C ARG A 213 5.56 2.06 -2.13
N GLY A 214 5.97 2.71 -3.23
CA GLY A 214 6.54 4.05 -3.18
C GLY A 214 7.97 4.05 -2.60
N ASP A 215 8.62 2.89 -2.58
CA ASP A 215 9.94 2.69 -1.99
C ASP A 215 11.08 3.05 -2.92
N ALA A 216 12.06 3.74 -2.37
CA ALA A 216 13.27 4.18 -3.01
C ALA A 216 14.51 3.68 -2.27
N TYR A 217 15.64 3.79 -2.97
CA TYR A 217 16.92 3.29 -2.49
C TYR A 217 17.99 4.36 -2.64
N PRO A 218 19.09 4.27 -1.86
CA PRO A 218 20.18 5.21 -1.97
C PRO A 218 20.68 5.31 -3.42
N PRO A 219 20.90 6.54 -3.93
CA PRO A 219 21.40 6.75 -5.28
C PRO A 219 22.79 6.13 -5.42
N ARG A 220 23.04 5.43 -6.54
CA ARG A 220 24.30 4.71 -6.79
C ARG A 220 25.35 5.52 -7.56
N MET A 221 24.93 6.58 -8.26
CA MET A 221 25.80 7.37 -9.15
C MET A 221 26.19 8.73 -8.58
N ASN A 222 25.29 9.40 -7.85
CA ASN A 222 25.57 10.71 -7.27
C ASN A 222 24.60 11.00 -6.11
N GLU A 223 25.14 11.10 -4.90
CA GLU A 223 24.42 11.43 -3.67
C GLU A 223 23.74 12.80 -3.72
N MET A 224 24.24 13.75 -4.53
CA MET A 224 23.66 15.08 -4.67
C MET A 224 22.25 15.09 -5.28
N PHE A 225 21.83 14.03 -5.99
CA PHE A 225 20.49 13.97 -6.57
C PHE A 225 19.42 13.42 -5.62
N GLY A 226 19.82 12.91 -4.44
CA GLY A 226 18.93 12.26 -3.49
C GLY A 226 18.33 10.94 -4.00
N HIS A 227 17.73 10.15 -3.11
CA HIS A 227 17.10 8.87 -3.45
C HIS A 227 15.86 9.00 -4.35
N ASN A 228 15.21 10.17 -4.37
CA ASN A 228 14.10 10.49 -5.29
C ASN A 228 14.50 10.37 -6.78
N SER A 229 15.81 10.40 -7.07
CA SER A 229 16.35 10.23 -8.42
C SER A 229 16.59 8.77 -8.82
N TYR A 230 16.53 7.82 -7.88
CA TYR A 230 16.98 6.44 -8.08
C TYR A 230 16.32 5.77 -9.30
N TYR A 231 14.99 5.85 -9.42
CA TYR A 231 14.28 5.30 -10.58
C TYR A 231 14.17 6.25 -11.77
N ARG A 232 14.49 7.55 -11.61
CA ARG A 232 14.44 8.52 -12.71
C ARG A 232 15.67 8.45 -13.59
N GLN A 233 16.84 8.25 -12.97
CA GLN A 233 18.09 8.25 -13.69
C GLN A 233 18.39 6.89 -14.32
N ASP A 234 17.98 5.79 -13.67
CA ASP A 234 18.15 4.40 -14.14
C ASP A 234 19.48 4.09 -14.85
N MET A 235 20.56 4.74 -14.40
CA MET A 235 21.92 4.64 -14.94
C MET A 235 22.79 3.72 -14.09
N ALA A 236 23.45 2.76 -14.73
CA ALA A 236 24.37 1.83 -14.08
C ALA A 236 25.70 2.49 -13.72
N ASN A 237 26.15 2.28 -12.47
CA ASN A 237 27.52 2.57 -12.04
C ASN A 237 28.44 1.34 -12.21
N ALA A 238 29.72 1.48 -11.87
CA ALA A 238 30.71 0.38 -11.96
C ALA A 238 30.30 -0.89 -11.17
N GLU A 239 29.66 -0.73 -10.01
CA GLU A 239 29.18 -1.84 -9.18
C GLU A 239 27.99 -2.56 -9.83
N ASP A 240 27.12 -1.83 -10.53
CA ASP A 240 26.00 -2.41 -11.27
C ASP A 240 26.51 -3.29 -12.42
N PHE A 241 27.52 -2.81 -13.16
CA PHE A 241 28.20 -3.61 -14.19
C PHE A 241 28.88 -4.86 -13.62
N GLN A 242 29.43 -4.77 -12.40
CA GLN A 242 30.06 -5.91 -11.76
C GLN A 242 29.01 -6.91 -11.28
N THR A 243 27.95 -6.44 -10.61
CA THR A 243 26.82 -7.27 -10.17
C THR A 243 26.23 -8.06 -11.33
N ALA A 244 26.04 -7.42 -12.48
CA ALA A 244 25.49 -8.09 -13.66
C ALA A 244 26.44 -9.13 -14.28
N ARG A 245 27.75 -8.94 -14.13
CA ARG A 245 28.76 -9.93 -14.54
C ARG A 245 28.81 -11.11 -13.59
N ASP A 246 28.61 -10.87 -12.29
CA ASP A 246 28.65 -11.89 -11.25
C ASP A 246 27.36 -12.73 -11.21
N HIS A 247 26.25 -12.18 -11.72
CA HIS A 247 24.91 -12.81 -11.70
C HIS A 247 24.25 -12.99 -13.08
N PRO A 248 24.93 -13.59 -14.08
CA PRO A 248 24.39 -13.70 -15.44
C PRO A 248 23.05 -14.45 -15.50
N GLU A 249 22.71 -15.28 -14.51
CA GLU A 249 21.44 -15.99 -14.38
C GLU A 249 20.21 -15.08 -14.30
N LEU A 250 20.38 -13.80 -13.94
CA LEU A 250 19.27 -12.84 -13.84
C LEU A 250 18.90 -12.18 -15.17
N ALA A 251 19.74 -12.32 -16.20
CA ALA A 251 19.53 -11.73 -17.52
C ALA A 251 18.14 -12.01 -18.14
N PRO A 252 17.53 -13.21 -17.99
CA PRO A 252 16.18 -13.48 -18.51
C PRO A 252 15.05 -12.69 -17.83
N PHE A 253 15.30 -12.09 -16.66
CA PHE A 253 14.33 -11.40 -15.82
C PHE A 253 14.45 -9.88 -15.86
N VAL A 254 15.29 -9.35 -16.75
CA VAL A 254 15.49 -7.92 -16.92
C VAL A 254 15.18 -7.47 -18.34
N GLN A 255 14.76 -6.23 -18.47
CA GLN A 255 14.52 -5.59 -19.76
C GLN A 255 14.86 -4.10 -19.66
N GLY A 256 15.65 -3.61 -20.61
CA GLY A 256 16.04 -2.20 -20.69
C GLY A 256 16.36 -1.82 -22.14
N ARG A 257 16.25 -0.53 -22.46
CA ARG A 257 16.78 0.02 -23.73
C ARG A 257 18.15 0.63 -23.43
N GLY A 258 19.17 0.13 -24.12
CA GLY A 258 20.55 0.54 -23.91
C GLY A 258 21.24 -0.19 -22.77
N ASP A 259 22.57 -0.30 -22.88
CA ASP A 259 23.39 -1.10 -21.98
C ASP A 259 23.28 -0.61 -20.52
N SER A 260 23.42 0.69 -20.27
CA SER A 260 23.40 1.26 -18.92
C SER A 260 22.11 0.93 -18.14
N LYS A 261 20.94 1.13 -18.76
CA LYS A 261 19.65 0.81 -18.12
C LYS A 261 19.49 -0.68 -17.85
N LEU A 262 19.95 -1.53 -18.78
CA LEU A 262 19.88 -2.98 -18.61
C LEU A 262 20.72 -3.44 -17.41
N TYR A 263 21.94 -2.92 -17.26
CA TYR A 263 22.81 -3.21 -16.12
C TYR A 263 22.24 -2.70 -14.80
N TRP A 264 21.61 -1.52 -14.81
CA TRP A 264 20.96 -0.98 -13.62
C TRP A 264 19.74 -1.83 -13.20
N GLU A 265 18.89 -2.24 -14.15
CA GLU A 265 17.75 -3.14 -13.87
C GLU A 265 18.20 -4.49 -13.30
N HIS A 266 19.34 -4.98 -13.77
CA HIS A 266 19.97 -6.19 -13.25
C HIS A 266 20.41 -6.03 -11.79
N ALA A 267 21.20 -5.01 -11.49
CA ALA A 267 21.69 -4.77 -10.15
C ALA A 267 20.55 -4.41 -9.17
N HIS A 268 19.52 -3.72 -9.66
CA HIS A 268 18.30 -3.45 -8.92
C HIS A 268 17.53 -4.74 -8.60
N LEU A 269 17.33 -5.62 -9.59
CA LEU A 269 16.69 -6.92 -9.37
C LEU A 269 17.45 -7.78 -8.36
N TYR A 270 18.78 -7.85 -8.47
CA TYR A 270 19.62 -8.56 -7.51
C TYR A 270 19.41 -8.05 -6.08
N ARG A 271 19.39 -6.73 -5.89
CA ARG A 271 19.10 -6.11 -4.60
C ARG A 271 17.72 -6.49 -4.07
N MET A 272 16.69 -6.53 -4.93
CA MET A 272 15.34 -6.90 -4.53
C MET A 272 15.25 -8.37 -4.09
N LEU A 273 15.98 -9.26 -4.78
CA LEU A 273 16.09 -10.67 -4.38
C LEU A 273 16.75 -10.81 -3.00
N GLU A 274 17.77 -10.02 -2.69
CA GLU A 274 18.41 -10.01 -1.36
C GLU A 274 17.45 -9.53 -0.26
N TYR A 275 16.66 -8.47 -0.52
CA TYR A 275 15.63 -8.04 0.41
C TYR A 275 14.55 -9.11 0.58
N ALA A 276 14.06 -9.71 -0.50
CA ALA A 276 13.07 -10.78 -0.43
C ALA A 276 13.58 -11.98 0.39
N ARG A 277 14.82 -12.43 0.15
CA ARG A 277 15.47 -13.51 0.95
C ARG A 277 15.53 -13.15 2.42
N SER A 278 15.91 -11.91 2.77
CA SER A 278 16.01 -11.48 4.16
C SER A 278 14.64 -11.40 4.86
N TYR A 279 13.58 -10.93 4.18
CA TYR A 279 12.22 -11.02 4.72
C TYR A 279 11.77 -12.46 4.92
N ARG A 280 12.03 -13.36 3.97
CA ARG A 280 11.63 -14.77 4.06
C ARG A 280 12.25 -15.51 5.25
N LYS A 281 13.46 -15.11 5.67
CA LYS A 281 14.13 -15.66 6.87
C LYS A 281 13.35 -15.36 8.15
N VAL A 282 12.72 -14.20 8.25
CA VAL A 282 11.99 -13.77 9.46
C VAL A 282 10.47 -14.01 9.38
N LEU A 283 9.93 -14.13 8.16
CA LEU A 283 8.53 -14.40 7.84
C LEU A 283 8.38 -15.80 7.20
N PRO A 284 8.17 -16.85 8.00
CA PRO A 284 8.27 -18.24 7.56
C PRO A 284 7.16 -18.69 6.61
N LYS A 285 6.06 -17.95 6.49
CA LYS A 285 4.95 -18.23 5.58
C LYS A 285 4.87 -17.28 4.39
N LEU A 286 5.88 -16.42 4.20
CA LEU A 286 5.86 -15.45 3.11
C LEU A 286 5.91 -16.17 1.74
N GLU A 287 4.86 -15.96 0.95
CA GLU A 287 4.62 -16.57 -0.37
C GLU A 287 4.82 -15.55 -1.49
N TRP A 288 4.57 -14.26 -1.21
CA TRP A 288 4.68 -13.18 -2.19
C TRP A 288 5.19 -11.88 -1.55
N ILE A 289 6.04 -11.16 -2.28
CA ILE A 289 6.52 -9.83 -1.89
C ILE A 289 6.61 -8.88 -3.08
N LEU A 290 6.21 -7.62 -2.87
CA LEU A 290 6.54 -6.49 -3.73
C LEU A 290 7.43 -5.52 -2.95
N CYS A 291 8.64 -5.32 -3.43
CA CYS A 291 9.52 -4.22 -3.04
C CYS A 291 10.30 -3.77 -4.28
N GLY A 292 10.65 -2.49 -4.32
CA GLY A 292 11.34 -1.84 -5.41
C GLY A 292 10.68 -2.02 -6.76
N ARG A 293 9.35 -1.99 -6.83
CA ARG A 293 8.60 -2.27 -8.07
C ARG A 293 8.90 -3.65 -8.70
N ARG A 294 9.38 -4.62 -7.91
CA ARG A 294 9.65 -5.99 -8.36
C ARG A 294 8.76 -6.98 -7.61
N PRO A 295 7.65 -7.43 -8.21
CA PRO A 295 6.84 -8.48 -7.62
C PRO A 295 7.55 -9.83 -7.72
N MET A 296 7.63 -10.54 -6.60
CA MET A 296 8.32 -11.82 -6.47
C MET A 296 7.42 -12.82 -5.74
N LYS A 297 7.45 -14.07 -6.20
CA LYS A 297 6.86 -15.21 -5.50
C LYS A 297 7.96 -16.09 -4.92
N PHE A 298 7.69 -16.74 -3.81
CA PHE A 298 8.60 -17.74 -3.26
C PHE A 298 8.28 -19.11 -3.85
N VAL A 299 9.29 -19.76 -4.43
CA VAL A 299 9.17 -21.08 -5.06
C VAL A 299 10.13 -22.03 -4.36
N GLU A 300 9.63 -23.22 -4.03
CA GLU A 300 10.42 -24.32 -3.51
C GLU A 300 11.07 -25.06 -4.69
N ASN A 301 12.39 -25.24 -4.63
CA ASN A 301 13.11 -26.04 -5.61
C ASN A 301 13.06 -27.55 -5.28
N ASP A 302 13.62 -28.39 -6.16
CA ASP A 302 13.63 -29.85 -5.99
C ASP A 302 14.35 -30.33 -4.71
N GLN A 303 15.11 -29.47 -4.04
CA GLN A 303 15.82 -29.73 -2.79
C GLN A 303 15.06 -29.22 -1.55
N GLY A 304 13.84 -28.70 -1.72
CA GLY A 304 13.05 -28.12 -0.65
C GLY A 304 13.48 -26.70 -0.24
N VAL A 305 14.38 -26.07 -1.00
CA VAL A 305 14.87 -24.72 -0.70
C VAL A 305 13.94 -23.69 -1.34
N VAL A 306 13.35 -22.85 -0.49
CA VAL A 306 12.45 -21.77 -0.91
C VAL A 306 13.26 -20.53 -1.31
N GLN A 307 13.13 -20.08 -2.54
CA GLN A 307 13.82 -18.91 -3.09
C GLN A 307 12.84 -17.91 -3.72
N PRO A 308 13.10 -16.60 -3.65
CA PRO A 308 12.31 -15.62 -4.37
C PRO A 308 12.55 -15.73 -5.87
N HIS A 309 11.47 -15.65 -6.65
CA HIS A 309 11.48 -15.69 -8.09
C HIS A 309 10.67 -14.50 -8.64
N PRO A 310 11.24 -13.68 -9.55
CA PRO A 310 10.53 -12.56 -10.16
C PRO A 310 9.31 -13.03 -10.96
N ILE A 311 8.20 -12.30 -10.88
CA ILE A 311 6.95 -12.67 -11.58
C ILE A 311 6.97 -12.18 -13.04
N GLY A 312 7.79 -11.17 -13.35
CA GLY A 312 7.92 -10.62 -14.70
C GLY A 312 9.32 -10.07 -14.97
N ARG A 313 9.54 -9.68 -16.23
CA ARG A 313 10.82 -9.09 -16.67
C ARG A 313 10.94 -7.60 -16.38
N ARG A 314 9.81 -6.93 -16.17
CA ARG A 314 9.72 -5.49 -15.96
C ARG A 314 9.41 -5.18 -14.51
N GLN A 315 9.73 -3.96 -14.13
CA GLN A 315 9.17 -3.36 -12.94
C GLN A 315 7.65 -3.22 -13.09
N ASP A 316 6.93 -3.44 -12.01
CA ASP A 316 5.49 -3.30 -11.89
C ASP A 316 5.15 -2.94 -10.45
N GLU A 317 4.38 -1.87 -10.25
CA GLU A 317 3.88 -1.51 -8.92
C GLU A 317 2.63 -2.30 -8.51
N CYS A 318 2.14 -3.18 -9.39
CA CYS A 318 1.04 -4.09 -9.17
C CYS A 318 -0.25 -3.40 -8.68
N LYS A 319 -0.49 -2.14 -9.10
CA LYS A 319 -1.66 -1.32 -8.71
C LYS A 319 -2.96 -2.10 -8.75
N THR A 320 -3.26 -2.65 -9.93
CA THR A 320 -4.43 -3.49 -10.21
C THR A 320 -4.55 -4.66 -9.25
N PHE A 321 -3.45 -5.40 -9.05
CA PHE A 321 -3.45 -6.57 -8.17
C PHE A 321 -3.66 -6.18 -6.70
N ILE A 322 -3.02 -5.09 -6.26
CA ILE A 322 -3.11 -4.60 -4.88
C ILE A 322 -4.51 -4.06 -4.58
N GLY A 323 -5.13 -3.32 -5.50
CA GLY A 323 -6.51 -2.87 -5.36
C GLY A 323 -7.50 -4.03 -5.23
N ARG A 324 -7.25 -5.17 -5.90
CA ARG A 324 -8.07 -6.39 -5.78
C ARG A 324 -7.81 -7.15 -4.48
N VAL A 325 -6.55 -7.30 -4.07
CA VAL A 325 -6.18 -8.09 -2.88
C VAL A 325 -6.56 -7.38 -1.59
N PHE A 326 -6.19 -6.10 -1.49
CA PHE A 326 -6.33 -5.34 -0.25
C PHE A 326 -7.57 -4.43 -0.23
N GLY A 327 -8.07 -4.03 -1.40
CA GLY A 327 -9.28 -3.23 -1.54
C GLY A 327 -10.51 -4.07 -1.88
N LEU A 328 -11.45 -3.43 -2.57
CA LEU A 328 -12.69 -4.02 -3.09
C LEU A 328 -12.77 -3.94 -4.63
N ALA A 329 -11.64 -3.73 -5.33
CA ALA A 329 -11.64 -3.55 -6.78
C ALA A 329 -12.05 -4.83 -7.53
N THR A 330 -12.90 -4.70 -8.56
CA THR A 330 -13.35 -5.83 -9.40
C THR A 330 -12.45 -6.05 -10.63
N GLU A 331 -12.64 -7.18 -11.33
CA GLU A 331 -11.87 -7.52 -12.54
C GLU A 331 -12.06 -6.51 -13.70
N ILE A 332 -13.24 -5.90 -13.80
CA ILE A 332 -13.63 -4.98 -14.88
C ILE A 332 -12.98 -3.60 -14.70
N GLU A 333 -12.88 -3.12 -13.47
CA GLU A 333 -12.32 -1.79 -13.13
C GLU A 333 -10.86 -1.63 -13.51
N THR A 334 -10.14 -2.75 -13.52
CA THR A 334 -8.69 -2.78 -13.71
C THR A 334 -8.28 -2.86 -15.18
N ALA A 335 -9.26 -2.98 -16.08
CA ALA A 335 -9.07 -2.77 -17.51
C ALA A 335 -9.15 -1.28 -17.90
N HIS A 336 -9.86 -0.45 -17.12
CA HIS A 336 -10.12 0.96 -17.45
C HIS A 336 -9.12 1.97 -16.85
N GLU A 337 -8.19 1.54 -15.99
CA GLU A 337 -7.04 2.36 -15.57
C GLU A 337 -5.89 2.37 -16.61
N LYS A 338 -6.10 1.75 -17.79
CA LYS A 338 -5.11 1.67 -18.89
C LYS A 338 -5.41 2.55 -20.10
N ASP A 339 -6.51 3.30 -20.10
CA ASP A 339 -6.95 4.14 -21.23
C ASP A 339 -6.88 5.64 -20.95
#